data_AF-A0A924F2G0-F1
#
_entry.id   AF-A0A924F2G0-F1
#
_cell.length_a   1.000
_cell.length_b   1.000
_cell.length_c   1.000
_cell.angle_alpha   90.00
_cell.angle_beta   90.00
_cell.angle_gamma   90.00
#
_symmetry.space_group_name_H-M   'P 1'
#
loop_
_entity.id
_entity.type
_entity.pdbx_description
1 polymer ?
#
loop_
_entity_poly.entity_id
_entity_poly.type
_entity_poly.pdbx_seq_one_letter_code
_entity_poly.pdbx_strand_id
1 'polypeptide(L)'
;MFDELSEKIGAAFSKLRGKGVLTEADIKDGLREVRRVLLEADVSFGLTREFLERVEQKAVGLTALKTVRPEQQLVKIVHEELTAMLGEQREGLKLSTMPPTVVLMVGLQGSGKTTTTAKLALRMQKEQRQVRLIAADVYRPAAIDQLETLGRQLNVPVYAERGTQ
;
A
#
# COMPACT_ATOMS: atom_id res chain seq x y z
N MET A 1 -10.20 2.76 4.00
CA MET A 1 -9.61 3.09 2.66
C MET A 1 -9.83 1.94 1.69
N PHE A 2 -9.55 0.69 2.07
CA PHE A 2 -9.79 -0.48 1.23
C PHE A 2 -11.17 -1.12 1.45
N ASP A 3 -12.05 -0.48 2.19
CA ASP A 3 -13.35 -1.06 2.58
C ASP A 3 -14.26 -1.21 1.35
N GLU A 4 -14.37 -0.16 0.53
CA GLU A 4 -15.12 -0.21 -0.74
C GLU A 4 -14.52 -1.24 -1.72
N LEU A 5 -13.20 -1.31 -1.82
CA LEU A 5 -12.51 -2.31 -2.65
C LEU A 5 -12.81 -3.73 -2.16
N SER A 6 -12.77 -3.94 -0.84
CA SER A 6 -13.01 -5.22 -0.20
C SER A 6 -14.46 -5.67 -0.37
N GLU A 7 -15.43 -4.74 -0.26
CA GLU A 7 -16.84 -5.01 -0.53
C GLU A 7 -17.09 -5.37 -1.99
N LYS A 8 -16.55 -4.59 -2.95
CA LYS A 8 -16.71 -4.85 -4.38
C LYS A 8 -16.08 -6.17 -4.81
N ILE A 9 -14.88 -6.48 -4.33
CA ILE A 9 -14.22 -7.77 -4.58
C ILE A 9 -15.01 -8.91 -3.92
N GLY A 10 -15.47 -8.73 -2.69
CA GLY A 10 -16.31 -9.72 -2.00
C GLY A 10 -17.62 -10.00 -2.74
N ALA A 11 -18.25 -8.98 -3.31
CA ALA A 11 -19.45 -9.09 -4.14
C ALA A 11 -19.18 -9.79 -5.48
N ALA A 12 -18.01 -9.61 -6.09
CA ALA A 12 -17.61 -10.36 -7.28
C ALA A 12 -17.53 -11.87 -6.99
N PHE A 13 -16.96 -12.26 -5.84
CA PHE A 13 -16.84 -13.67 -5.43
C PHE A 13 -18.13 -14.27 -4.88
N SER A 14 -19.08 -13.48 -4.39
CA SER A 14 -20.35 -14.01 -3.88
C SER A 14 -21.16 -14.70 -4.99
N LYS A 15 -21.04 -14.24 -6.25
CA LYS A 15 -21.65 -14.85 -7.44
C LYS A 15 -21.11 -16.25 -7.77
N LEU A 16 -19.93 -16.58 -7.24
CA LEU A 16 -19.28 -17.89 -7.40
C LEU A 16 -19.56 -18.84 -6.24
N ARG A 17 -20.11 -18.33 -5.12
CA ARG A 17 -20.50 -19.17 -3.97
C ARG A 17 -21.68 -20.06 -4.33
N GLY A 18 -21.64 -21.31 -3.86
CA GLY A 18 -22.72 -22.28 -4.04
C GLY A 18 -22.67 -23.06 -5.36
N LYS A 19 -21.74 -22.72 -6.28
CA LYS A 19 -21.42 -23.54 -7.44
C LYS A 19 -20.47 -24.65 -7.01
N GLY A 20 -20.97 -25.89 -6.90
CA GLY A 20 -20.18 -27.02 -6.40
C GLY A 20 -18.92 -27.33 -7.21
N VAL A 21 -18.94 -27.05 -8.51
CA VAL A 21 -17.78 -27.10 -9.41
C VAL A 21 -17.78 -25.80 -10.22
N LEU A 22 -16.63 -25.12 -10.25
CA LEU A 22 -16.43 -23.92 -11.06
C LEU A 22 -15.93 -24.34 -12.44
N THR A 23 -16.57 -23.81 -13.49
CA THR A 23 -16.08 -23.95 -14.86
C THR A 23 -15.07 -22.85 -15.19
N GLU A 24 -14.27 -23.02 -16.25
CA GLU A 24 -13.38 -21.96 -16.75
C GLU A 24 -14.16 -20.68 -17.10
N ALA A 25 -15.39 -20.82 -17.61
CA ALA A 25 -16.26 -19.68 -17.90
C ALA A 25 -16.64 -18.91 -16.63
N ASP A 26 -16.98 -19.61 -15.54
CA ASP A 26 -17.30 -18.98 -14.25
C ASP A 26 -16.11 -18.20 -13.69
N ILE A 27 -14.90 -18.78 -13.78
CA ILE A 27 -13.67 -18.14 -13.34
C ILE A 27 -13.42 -16.87 -14.14
N LYS A 28 -13.50 -16.96 -15.47
CA LYS A 28 -13.28 -15.82 -16.37
C LYS A 28 -14.25 -14.67 -16.14
N ASP A 29 -15.52 -14.96 -15.88
CA ASP A 29 -16.51 -13.94 -15.58
C ASP A 29 -16.27 -13.29 -14.20
N GLY A 30 -15.86 -14.08 -13.20
CA GLY A 30 -15.42 -13.53 -11.91
C GLY A 30 -14.22 -12.58 -12.05
N LEU A 31 -13.20 -12.99 -12.83
CA LEU A 31 -12.00 -12.17 -13.09
C LEU A 31 -12.31 -10.89 -13.86
N ARG A 32 -13.32 -10.88 -14.74
CA ARG A 32 -13.78 -9.65 -15.40
C ARG A 32 -14.32 -8.62 -14.42
N GLU A 33 -15.07 -9.04 -13.41
CA GLU A 33 -15.57 -8.14 -12.38
C GLU A 33 -14.42 -7.62 -11.52
N VAL A 34 -13.51 -8.50 -11.09
CA VAL A 34 -12.31 -8.10 -10.34
C VAL A 34 -11.48 -7.08 -11.12
N ARG A 35 -11.31 -7.27 -12.43
CA ARG A 35 -10.64 -6.30 -13.31
C ARG A 35 -11.27 -4.92 -13.23
N ARG A 36 -12.59 -4.84 -13.37
CA ARG A 36 -13.33 -3.57 -13.33
C ARG A 36 -13.09 -2.88 -12.00
N VAL A 37 -13.22 -3.62 -10.91
CA VAL A 37 -13.06 -3.11 -9.55
C VAL A 37 -11.63 -2.59 -9.30
N LEU A 38 -10.60 -3.28 -9.79
CA LEU A 38 -9.21 -2.81 -9.68
C LEU A 38 -8.96 -1.52 -10.48
N LEU A 39 -9.52 -1.42 -11.68
CA LEU A 39 -9.39 -0.22 -12.50
C LEU A 39 -10.15 0.98 -11.91
N GLU A 40 -11.34 0.75 -11.33
CA GLU A 40 -12.09 1.77 -10.58
C GLU A 40 -11.33 2.26 -9.33
N ALA A 41 -10.44 1.44 -8.79
CA ALA A 41 -9.61 1.75 -7.63
C ALA A 41 -8.25 2.37 -8.00
N ASP A 42 -8.12 2.93 -9.20
CA ASP A 42 -6.91 3.57 -9.72
C ASP A 42 -5.67 2.65 -9.80
N VAL A 43 -5.87 1.33 -9.88
CA VAL A 43 -4.77 0.39 -10.14
C VAL A 43 -4.36 0.47 -11.62
N SER A 44 -3.05 0.55 -11.88
CA SER A 44 -2.52 0.59 -13.25
C SER A 44 -3.05 -0.56 -14.10
N PHE A 45 -3.40 -0.26 -15.36
CA PHE A 45 -3.86 -1.25 -16.32
C PHE A 45 -2.87 -2.40 -16.51
N GLY A 46 -1.57 -2.09 -16.58
CA GLY A 46 -0.52 -3.10 -16.73
C GLY A 46 -0.49 -4.06 -15.55
N LEU A 47 -0.47 -3.52 -14.32
CA LEU A 47 -0.49 -4.31 -13.09
C LEU A 47 -1.76 -5.16 -12.97
N THR A 48 -2.90 -4.57 -13.31
CA THR A 48 -4.19 -5.28 -13.31
C THR A 48 -4.18 -6.45 -14.30
N ARG A 49 -3.65 -6.25 -15.51
CA ARG A 49 -3.56 -7.32 -16.52
C ARG A 49 -2.66 -8.46 -16.03
N GLU A 50 -1.46 -8.14 -15.58
CA GLU A 50 -0.50 -9.13 -15.07
C GLU A 50 -1.05 -9.90 -13.87
N PHE A 51 -1.73 -9.20 -12.95
CA PHE A 51 -2.41 -9.82 -11.81
C PHE A 51 -3.46 -10.85 -12.26
N LEU A 52 -4.33 -10.48 -13.22
CA LEU A 52 -5.39 -11.37 -13.69
C LEU A 52 -4.84 -12.59 -14.43
N GLU A 53 -3.79 -12.41 -15.24
CA GLU A 53 -3.12 -13.52 -15.94
C GLU A 53 -2.55 -14.54 -14.94
N ARG A 54 -1.90 -14.08 -13.86
CA ARG A 54 -1.39 -14.97 -12.80
C ARG A 54 -2.50 -15.70 -12.06
N VAL A 55 -3.59 -15.01 -11.74
CA VAL A 55 -4.75 -15.63 -11.07
C VAL A 55 -5.39 -16.68 -11.99
N GLU A 56 -5.60 -16.38 -13.28
CA GLU A 56 -6.19 -17.30 -14.25
C GLU A 56 -5.35 -18.58 -14.40
N GLN A 57 -4.03 -18.45 -14.57
CA GLN A 57 -3.11 -19.59 -14.66
C GLN A 57 -3.16 -20.49 -13.42
N LYS A 58 -3.21 -19.92 -12.22
CA LYS A 58 -3.30 -20.67 -10.96
C LYS A 58 -4.68 -21.30 -10.77
N ALA A 59 -5.74 -20.64 -11.23
CA ALA A 59 -7.11 -21.11 -11.05
C ALA A 59 -7.45 -22.32 -11.95
N VAL A 60 -6.95 -22.35 -13.20
CA VAL A 60 -7.15 -23.48 -14.12
C VAL A 60 -6.56 -24.78 -13.56
N GLY A 61 -5.43 -24.69 -12.84
CA GLY A 61 -4.78 -25.84 -12.20
C GLY A 61 -5.53 -26.45 -11.01
N LEU A 62 -6.52 -25.77 -10.44
CA LEU A 62 -7.27 -26.23 -9.26
C LEU A 62 -8.43 -27.18 -9.57
N THR A 63 -8.85 -27.26 -10.83
CA THR A 63 -10.00 -28.08 -11.28
C THR A 63 -9.87 -29.58 -10.92
N ALA A 64 -8.70 -30.03 -10.46
CA ALA A 64 -8.40 -31.40 -10.07
C ALA A 64 -8.59 -31.75 -8.57
N LEU A 65 -8.76 -30.78 -7.66
CA LEU A 65 -8.79 -31.04 -6.21
C LEU A 65 -10.22 -31.22 -5.68
N LYS A 66 -10.66 -32.49 -5.55
CA LYS A 66 -12.04 -32.88 -5.18
C LYS A 66 -12.47 -32.60 -3.73
N THR A 67 -11.57 -32.16 -2.84
CA THR A 67 -11.83 -32.18 -1.38
C THR A 67 -12.04 -30.80 -0.75
N VAL A 68 -11.85 -29.71 -1.49
CA VAL A 68 -11.97 -28.34 -0.98
C VAL A 68 -12.96 -27.55 -1.84
N ARG A 69 -13.79 -26.74 -1.18
CA ARG A 69 -14.71 -25.79 -1.81
C ARG A 69 -13.97 -24.92 -2.86
N PRO A 70 -14.22 -25.09 -4.17
CA PRO A 70 -13.49 -24.39 -5.23
C PRO A 70 -13.51 -22.87 -5.10
N GLU A 71 -14.61 -22.32 -4.58
CA GLU A 71 -14.78 -20.90 -4.33
C GLU A 71 -13.80 -20.36 -3.28
N GLN A 72 -13.46 -21.15 -2.25
CA GLN A 72 -12.51 -20.75 -1.22
C GLN A 72 -11.07 -20.80 -1.74
N GLN A 73 -10.77 -21.73 -2.66
CA GLN A 73 -9.45 -21.81 -3.29
C GLN A 73 -9.20 -20.63 -4.23
N LEU A 74 -10.21 -20.21 -5.00
CA LEU A 74 -10.09 -19.03 -5.86
C LEU A 74 -9.87 -17.75 -5.03
N VAL A 75 -10.61 -17.57 -3.94
CA VAL A 75 -10.40 -16.45 -3.01
C VAL A 75 -8.98 -16.48 -2.43
N LYS A 76 -8.47 -17.66 -2.07
CA LYS A 76 -7.09 -17.83 -1.60
C LYS A 76 -6.07 -17.38 -2.65
N ILE A 77 -6.19 -17.83 -3.91
CA ILE A 77 -5.28 -17.43 -4.99
C ILE A 77 -5.27 -15.92 -5.14
N VAL A 78 -6.45 -15.31 -5.20
CA VAL A 78 -6.60 -13.86 -5.38
C VAL A 78 -5.93 -13.12 -4.21
N HIS A 79 -6.14 -13.59 -2.97
CA HIS A 79 -5.51 -13.00 -1.80
C HIS A 79 -3.97 -13.12 -1.82
N GLU A 80 -3.44 -14.28 -2.20
CA GLU A 80 -1.99 -14.49 -2.33
C GLU A 80 -1.39 -13.59 -3.41
N GLU A 81 -2.05 -13.45 -4.57
CA GLU A 81 -1.61 -12.57 -5.64
C GLU A 81 -1.70 -11.08 -5.27
N LEU A 82 -2.73 -10.67 -4.52
CA LEU A 82 -2.84 -9.31 -3.99
C LEU A 82 -1.72 -9.02 -2.99
N THR A 83 -1.38 -10.01 -2.15
CA THR A 83 -0.27 -9.90 -1.19
C THR A 83 1.07 -9.79 -1.90
N ALA A 84 1.31 -10.64 -2.90
CA ALA A 84 2.52 -10.59 -3.72
C ALA A 84 2.66 -9.23 -4.44
N MET A 85 1.56 -8.68 -4.96
CA MET A 85 1.55 -7.37 -5.61
C MET A 85 1.86 -6.22 -4.64
N LEU A 86 1.37 -6.28 -3.39
CA LEU A 86 1.60 -5.24 -2.37
C LEU A 86 2.96 -5.36 -1.66
N GLY A 87 3.62 -6.52 -1.77
CA GLY A 87 4.90 -6.83 -1.16
C GLY A 87 4.81 -7.96 -0.14
N GLU A 88 5.68 -8.95 -0.28
CA GLU A 88 5.63 -10.19 0.50
C GLU A 88 6.21 -10.05 1.91
N GLN A 89 7.13 -9.09 2.12
CA GLN A 89 7.85 -8.96 3.38
C GLN A 89 7.67 -7.58 4.00
N ARG A 90 7.39 -7.58 5.31
CA ARG A 90 7.37 -6.37 6.12
C ARG A 90 8.80 -5.96 6.45
N GLU A 91 9.38 -5.08 5.63
CA GLU A 91 10.63 -4.41 5.98
C GLU A 91 10.38 -3.16 6.84
N GLY A 92 11.16 -3.03 7.92
CA GLY A 92 11.21 -1.82 8.73
C GLY A 92 12.12 -0.74 8.11
N LEU A 93 12.22 0.42 8.78
CA LEU A 93 13.20 1.43 8.40
C LEU A 93 14.62 0.88 8.68
N LYS A 94 15.45 0.79 7.63
CA LYS A 94 16.86 0.38 7.77
C LYS A 94 17.65 1.54 8.38
N LEU A 95 18.17 1.33 9.59
CA LEU A 95 18.99 2.31 10.30
C LEU A 95 20.46 2.08 9.96
N SER A 96 21.23 3.17 9.87
CA SER A 96 22.68 3.11 9.67
C SER A 96 23.35 2.40 10.86
N THR A 97 24.38 1.60 10.58
CA THR A 97 25.20 0.94 11.60
C THR A 97 25.97 1.95 12.45
N MET A 98 26.40 3.07 11.86
CA MET A 98 27.01 4.20 12.55
C MET A 98 26.11 5.44 12.42
N PRO A 99 25.70 6.07 13.53
CA PRO A 99 24.88 7.27 13.49
C PRO A 99 25.64 8.47 12.88
N PRO A 100 24.94 9.44 12.25
CA PRO A 100 23.47 9.54 12.17
C PRO A 100 22.85 8.72 11.01
N THR A 101 21.59 8.33 11.16
CA THR A 101 20.77 7.87 10.02
C THR A 101 20.07 9.08 9.40
N VAL A 102 20.32 9.34 8.12
CA VAL A 102 19.71 10.45 7.38
C VAL A 102 18.60 9.91 6.48
N VAL A 103 17.39 10.46 6.62
CA VAL A 103 16.22 10.08 5.82
C VAL A 103 15.72 11.31 5.08
N LEU A 104 15.70 11.25 3.75
CA LEU A 104 15.18 12.32 2.89
C LEU A 104 13.77 11.96 2.42
N MET A 105 12.82 12.88 2.64
CA MET A 105 11.42 12.69 2.25
C MET A 105 11.17 13.33 0.88
N VAL A 106 10.98 12.50 -0.14
CA VAL A 106 10.74 12.91 -1.53
C VAL A 106 9.34 12.49 -2.00
N GLY A 107 8.81 13.17 -3.03
CA GLY A 107 7.48 12.89 -3.56
C GLY A 107 6.79 14.14 -4.12
N LEU A 108 5.64 13.93 -4.75
CA LEU A 108 4.86 14.98 -5.41
C LEU A 108 4.30 16.01 -4.41
N GLN A 109 3.92 17.20 -4.91
CA GLN A 109 3.21 18.17 -4.08
C GLN A 109 1.88 17.59 -3.59
N GLY A 110 1.53 17.84 -2.33
CA GLY A 110 0.30 17.30 -1.75
C GLY A 110 0.37 15.83 -1.31
N SER A 111 1.45 15.09 -1.59
CA SER A 111 1.60 13.68 -1.19
C SER A 111 1.79 13.46 0.32
N GLY A 112 1.64 14.50 1.13
CA GLY A 112 1.75 14.42 2.59
C GLY A 112 3.17 14.38 3.14
N LYS A 113 4.21 14.73 2.37
CA LYS A 113 5.63 14.67 2.80
C LYS A 113 5.86 15.25 4.20
N THR A 114 5.54 16.53 4.42
CA THR A 114 5.76 17.23 5.69
C THR A 114 5.07 16.53 6.86
N THR A 115 3.82 16.12 6.66
CA THR A 115 3.05 15.38 7.67
C THR A 115 3.64 13.99 7.95
N THR A 116 4.07 13.28 6.92
CA THR A 116 4.72 11.96 7.04
C THR A 116 6.08 12.08 7.74
N THR A 117 6.85 13.14 7.48
CA THR A 117 8.09 13.45 8.20
C THR A 117 7.82 13.56 9.71
N ALA A 118 6.82 14.33 10.12
CA ALA A 118 6.45 14.49 11.53
C ALA A 118 5.95 13.17 12.15
N LYS A 119 5.12 12.41 11.44
CA LYS A 119 4.66 11.08 11.88
C LYS A 119 5.82 10.10 12.07
N LEU A 120 6.79 10.11 11.16
CA LEU A 120 7.99 9.28 11.26
C LEU A 120 8.83 9.70 12.48
N ALA A 121 9.00 10.99 12.72
CA ALA A 121 9.71 11.49 13.90
C ALA A 121 9.05 11.05 15.21
N LEU A 122 7.71 11.18 15.31
CA LEU A 122 6.95 10.70 16.46
C LEU A 122 7.12 9.18 16.66
N ARG A 123 7.07 8.39 15.59
CA ARG A 123 7.31 6.94 15.66
C ARG A 123 8.71 6.63 16.18
N MET A 124 9.74 7.31 15.66
CA MET A 124 11.13 7.10 16.10
C MET A 124 11.36 7.53 17.56
N GLN A 125 10.70 8.60 18.03
CA GLN A 125 10.71 8.97 19.46
C GLN A 125 10.07 7.90 20.34
N LYS A 126 8.95 7.29 19.91
CA LYS A 126 8.32 6.16 20.61
C LYS A 126 9.23 4.93 20.67
N GLU A 127 10.09 4.76 19.67
CA GLU A 127 11.17 3.76 19.64
C GLU A 127 12.43 4.21 20.40
N GLN A 128 12.34 5.26 21.24
CA GLN A 128 13.40 5.83 22.07
C GLN A 128 14.64 6.33 21.31
N ARG A 129 14.47 6.72 20.03
CA ARG A 129 15.53 7.31 19.22
C ARG A 129 15.58 8.83 19.40
N GLN A 130 16.79 9.39 19.34
CA GLN A 130 17.00 10.82 19.21
C GLN A 130 16.72 11.24 17.77
N VAL A 131 15.79 12.18 17.57
CA VAL A 131 15.34 12.63 16.25
C VAL A 131 15.50 14.13 16.14
N ARG A 132 15.91 14.60 14.96
CA ARG A 132 15.87 16.00 14.56
C ARG A 132 15.22 16.11 13.19
N LEU A 133 14.49 17.19 12.97
CA LEU A 133 13.87 17.52 11.69
C LEU A 133 14.67 18.61 11.00
N ILE A 134 14.70 18.56 9.67
CA ILE A 134 15.36 19.55 8.82
C ILE A 134 14.35 20.03 7.79
N ALA A 135 14.09 21.34 7.78
CA ALA A 135 13.25 21.99 6.79
C ALA A 135 14.08 22.26 5.52
N ALA A 136 14.07 21.30 4.59
CA ALA A 136 14.79 21.40 3.31
C ALA A 136 13.97 22.03 2.17
N ASP A 137 12.68 22.34 2.39
CA ASP A 137 11.82 23.00 1.39
C ASP A 137 11.96 24.52 1.50
N VAL A 138 13.06 25.05 0.93
CA VAL A 138 13.40 26.49 0.95
C VAL A 138 12.53 27.33 0.00
N TYR A 139 11.81 26.70 -0.92
CA TYR A 139 11.00 27.41 -1.93
C TYR A 139 9.58 27.73 -1.46
N ARG A 140 9.07 26.99 -0.47
CA ARG A 140 7.72 27.16 0.06
C ARG A 140 7.80 27.62 1.50
N PRO A 141 7.79 28.94 1.79
CA PRO A 141 7.94 29.46 3.15
C PRO A 141 6.97 28.81 4.15
N ALA A 142 5.71 28.59 3.75
CA ALA A 142 4.70 27.94 4.58
C ALA A 142 5.02 26.47 4.93
N ALA A 143 5.83 25.76 4.13
CA ALA A 143 6.24 24.39 4.44
C ALA A 143 7.22 24.34 5.62
N ILE A 144 8.08 25.37 5.75
CA ILE A 144 8.96 25.56 6.90
C ILE A 144 8.13 25.82 8.15
N ASP A 145 7.19 26.78 8.10
CA ASP A 145 6.29 27.11 9.22
C ASP A 145 5.46 25.89 9.65
N GLN A 146 4.97 25.10 8.70
CA GLN A 146 4.23 23.86 8.96
C GLN A 146 5.12 22.85 9.70
N LEU A 147 6.35 22.60 9.23
CA LEU A 147 7.25 21.63 9.85
C LEU A 147 7.67 22.08 11.24
N GLU A 148 7.93 23.37 11.46
CA GLU A 148 8.22 23.90 12.79
C GLU A 148 7.04 23.77 13.74
N THR A 149 5.82 24.04 13.28
CA THR A 149 4.61 23.87 14.09
C THR A 149 4.45 22.41 14.53
N LEU A 150 4.63 21.47 13.60
CA LEU A 150 4.61 20.03 13.90
C LEU A 150 5.74 19.63 14.85
N GLY A 151 6.95 20.15 14.65
CA GLY A 151 8.09 19.90 15.53
C GLY A 151 7.85 20.38 16.95
N ARG A 152 7.27 21.58 17.13
CA ARG A 152 6.86 22.10 18.45
C ARG A 152 5.81 21.22 19.11
N GLN A 153 4.78 20.77 18.38
CA GLN A 153 3.75 19.86 18.90
C GLN A 153 4.33 18.53 19.39
N LEU A 154 5.37 18.03 18.72
CA LEU A 154 6.03 16.76 19.03
C LEU A 154 7.24 16.89 19.97
N ASN A 155 7.59 18.12 20.38
CA ASN A 155 8.85 18.43 21.07
C ASN A 155 10.10 17.87 20.34
N VAL A 156 10.11 17.95 19.00
CA VAL A 156 11.23 17.55 18.16
C VAL A 156 11.95 18.81 17.65
N PRO A 157 13.27 18.96 17.85
CA PRO A 157 14.02 20.08 17.29
C PRO A 157 13.93 20.13 15.77
N VAL A 158 13.64 21.31 15.23
CA VAL A 158 13.60 21.56 13.78
C VAL A 158 14.71 22.55 13.44
N TYR A 159 15.56 22.15 12.50
CA TYR A 159 16.51 23.06 11.84
C TYR A 159 15.83 23.64 10.59
N ALA A 160 15.86 24.96 10.45
CA ALA A 160 15.37 25.67 9.28
C ALA A 160 16.32 26.81 8.94
N GLU A 161 16.70 26.92 7.68
CA GLU A 161 17.53 28.03 7.20
C GLU A 161 16.62 29.21 6.85
N ARG A 162 16.27 30.00 7.87
CA ARG A 162 15.55 31.27 7.72
C ARG A 162 16.54 32.41 7.53
N GLY A 163 17.30 32.40 6.44
CA GLY A 163 18.22 33.50 6.15
C GLY A 163 19.51 33.09 5.47
N THR A 164 19.43 32.95 4.16
CA THR A 164 20.52 33.23 3.23
C THR A 164 19.87 33.88 2.02
N GLN A 165 19.66 35.20 2.14
CA GLN A 165 19.56 36.08 0.98
C GLN A 165 20.96 36.27 0.40
#